data_AF-A0A9X5CSR7-F1
#
_entry.id   AF-A0A9X5CSR7-F1
#
_cell.length_a   1.000
_cell.length_b   1.000
_cell.length_c   1.000
_cell.angle_alpha   90.00
_cell.angle_beta   90.00
_cell.angle_gamma   90.00
#
_symmetry.space_group_name_H-M   'P 1'
#
loop_
_entity.id
_entity.type
_entity.pdbx_description
1 polymer ?
#
loop_
_entity_poly.entity_id
_entity_poly.type
_entity_poly.pdbx_seq_one_letter_code
_entity_poly.pdbx_strand_id
1 'polypeptide(L)'
;FHFWWPKFTGKMLDERLGKITFWTLTAGFHMTFLVQHWLGVEGMPRRYVDYLAADGFTALNTLSSVGSFLLGLSVLPFFYNVWKTA
;
A
#
# COMPACT_ATOMS: atom_id res chain seq x y z
N PHE A 1 5.17 15.60 2.85
CA PHE A 1 4.46 16.37 1.82
C PHE A 1 3.36 17.24 2.40
N HIS A 2 2.30 16.69 3.01
CA HIS A 2 1.15 17.46 3.53
C HIS A 2 1.50 18.69 4.38
N PHE A 3 2.38 18.56 5.37
CA PHE A 3 2.70 19.66 6.29
C PHE A 3 3.40 20.86 5.63
N TRP A 4 4.35 20.59 4.73
CA TRP A 4 5.17 21.65 4.11
C TRP A 4 4.66 22.10 2.73
N TRP A 5 3.61 21.49 2.18
CA TRP A 5 3.06 21.84 0.87
C TRP A 5 2.76 23.35 0.72
N PRO A 6 2.09 24.02 1.68
CA PRO A 6 1.79 25.45 1.56
C PRO A 6 3.02 26.33 1.59
N LYS A 7 4.12 25.85 2.18
CA LYS A 7 5.39 26.58 2.19
C LYS A 7 6.03 26.59 0.79
N PHE A 8 5.83 25.54 0.00
CA PHE A 8 6.39 25.41 -1.34
C PHE A 8 5.47 26.01 -2.42
N THR A 9 4.15 25.83 -2.32
CA THR A 9 3.19 26.18 -3.39
C THR A 9 2.22 27.31 -3.03
N GLY A 10 2.20 27.74 -1.76
CA GLY A 10 1.23 28.74 -1.28
C GLY A 10 -0.21 28.21 -1.11
N LYS A 11 -0.46 26.92 -1.38
CA LYS A 11 -1.78 26.29 -1.27
C LYS A 11 -1.75 25.12 -0.28
N MET A 12 -2.87 24.84 0.37
CA MET A 12 -3.05 23.61 1.17
C MET A 12 -3.42 22.44 0.27
N LEU A 13 -2.91 21.24 0.59
CA LEU A 13 -3.44 19.99 0.03
C LEU A 13 -4.88 19.78 0.50
N ASP A 14 -5.71 19.14 -0.32
CA ASP A 14 -7.09 18.79 0.03
C ASP A 14 -7.09 17.71 1.12
N GLU A 15 -7.65 18.03 2.28
CA GLU A 15 -7.73 17.14 3.45
C GLU A 15 -8.58 15.89 3.20
N ARG A 16 -9.63 15.97 2.35
CA ARG A 16 -10.46 14.80 2.04
C ARG A 16 -9.66 13.78 1.24
N LEU A 17 -8.93 14.25 0.21
CA LEU A 17 -8.05 13.40 -0.58
C LEU A 17 -6.87 12.88 0.24
N GLY A 18 -6.34 13.70 1.16
CA GLY A 18 -5.31 13.28 2.11
C GLY A 18 -5.76 12.12 3.00
N LYS A 19 -6.98 12.19 3.55
CA LYS A 19 -7.57 11.09 4.35
C LYS A 19 -7.81 9.83 3.53
N ILE A 20 -8.29 9.95 2.28
CA ILE A 20 -8.47 8.80 1.38
C ILE A 20 -7.12 8.12 1.13
N THR A 21 -6.10 8.91 0.78
CA THR A 21 -4.72 8.43 0.59
C THR A 21 -4.25 7.70 1.85
N PHE A 22 -4.38 8.33 3.02
CA PHE A 22 -3.93 7.77 4.29
C PHE A 22 -4.60 6.41 4.60
N TRP A 23 -5.92 6.32 4.51
CA TRP A 23 -6.64 5.10 4.86
C TRP A 23 -6.41 3.97 3.86
N THR A 24 -6.38 4.27 2.56
CA THR A 24 -6.10 3.26 1.53
C THR A 24 -4.66 2.77 1.60
N LEU A 25 -3.69 3.67 1.81
CA LEU A 25 -2.28 3.32 2.02
C LEU A 25 -2.10 2.46 3.27
N THR A 26 -2.71 2.87 4.40
CA THR A 26 -2.60 2.14 5.67
C THR A 26 -3.23 0.75 5.57
N ALA A 27 -4.42 0.63 5.01
CA ALA A 27 -5.08 -0.66 4.82
C ALA A 27 -4.29 -1.57 3.86
N GLY A 28 -3.86 -1.03 2.71
CA GLY A 28 -3.04 -1.76 1.74
C GLY A 28 -1.71 -2.23 2.32
N PHE A 29 -1.03 -1.38 3.11
CA PHE A 29 0.22 -1.74 3.78
C PHE A 29 0.05 -2.93 4.72
N HIS A 30 -0.94 -2.88 5.62
CA HIS A 30 -1.17 -3.97 6.57
C HIS A 30 -1.62 -5.26 5.85
N MET A 31 -2.52 -5.15 4.88
CA MET A 31 -2.97 -6.32 4.09
C MET A 31 -1.82 -6.96 3.31
N THR A 32 -0.87 -6.16 2.83
CA THR A 32 0.31 -6.66 2.09
C THR A 32 1.30 -7.36 3.02
N PHE A 33 1.71 -6.70 4.11
CA PHE A 33 2.90 -7.11 4.88
C PHE A 33 2.60 -7.83 6.19
N LEU A 34 1.41 -7.66 6.78
CA LEU A 34 1.08 -8.36 8.03
C LEU A 34 1.05 -9.87 7.81
N VAL A 35 0.45 -10.31 6.71
CA VAL A 35 0.36 -11.73 6.33
C VAL A 35 1.73 -12.36 6.03
N GLN A 36 2.71 -11.55 5.59
CA GLN A 36 4.06 -12.02 5.28
C GLN A 36 4.83 -12.45 6.54
N HIS A 37 4.42 -11.99 7.74
CA HIS A 37 4.99 -12.49 8.99
C HIS A 37 4.62 -13.95 9.22
N TRP A 38 3.35 -14.30 9.01
CA TRP A 38 2.88 -15.69 9.09
C TRP A 38 3.50 -16.54 7.99
N LEU A 39 3.50 -16.05 6.76
CA LEU A 39 4.05 -16.75 5.60
C LEU A 39 5.54 -17.09 5.77
N GLY A 40 6.31 -16.17 6.36
CA GLY A 40 7.71 -16.42 6.72
C GLY A 40 7.89 -17.46 7.83
N VAL A 41 6.98 -17.51 8.81
CA VAL A 41 6.97 -18.53 9.88
C VAL A 41 6.58 -19.90 9.35
N GLU A 42 5.65 -19.97 8.38
CA GLU A 42 5.25 -21.20 7.69
C GLU A 42 6.34 -21.74 6.76
N GLY A 43 7.40 -20.96 6.51
CA GLY A 43 8.63 -21.44 5.89
C GLY A 43 8.86 -21.00 4.45
N MET A 44 8.11 -20.02 3.91
CA MET A 44 8.40 -19.46 2.59
C MET A 44 9.62 -18.52 2.65
N PRO A 45 10.76 -18.87 2.04
CA PRO A 45 11.94 -18.02 2.06
C PRO A 45 11.79 -16.90 1.01
N ARG A 46 12.48 -15.79 1.24
CA ARG A 46 12.50 -14.67 0.29
C ARG A 46 13.15 -15.04 -1.05
N ARG A 47 12.77 -14.32 -2.12
CA ARG A 47 13.36 -14.39 -3.48
C ARG A 47 13.06 -15.69 -4.25
N TYR A 48 12.01 -16.40 -3.89
CA TYR A 48 11.45 -17.50 -4.69
C TYR A 48 10.44 -16.93 -5.70
N VAL A 49 10.43 -17.47 -6.91
CA VAL A 49 9.54 -17.03 -8.00
C VAL A 49 8.25 -17.86 -8.02
N ASP A 50 8.33 -19.11 -7.59
CA ASP A 50 7.23 -20.08 -7.51
C ASP A 50 7.26 -20.88 -6.19
N TYR A 51 6.17 -21.60 -5.94
CA TYR A 51 5.98 -22.52 -4.81
C TYR A 51 5.00 -23.63 -5.22
N LEU A 52 5.00 -24.75 -4.51
CA LEU A 52 4.11 -25.87 -4.80
C LEU A 52 2.72 -25.62 -4.21
N ALA A 53 1.67 -26.11 -4.87
CA ALA A 53 0.31 -26.02 -4.34
C ALA A 53 0.15 -26.76 -2.99
N ALA A 54 0.99 -27.77 -2.73
CA ALA A 54 1.02 -28.52 -1.48
C ALA A 54 1.62 -27.72 -0.31
N ASP A 55 2.33 -26.61 -0.56
CA ASP A 55 3.00 -25.81 0.47
C ASP A 55 2.02 -24.94 1.28
N GLY A 56 0.79 -24.76 0.80
CA GLY A 56 -0.26 -24.00 1.52
C GLY A 56 -0.12 -22.46 1.43
N PHE A 57 0.90 -21.94 0.75
CA PHE A 57 1.19 -20.50 0.70
C PHE A 57 0.22 -19.66 -0.16
N THR A 58 -0.63 -20.30 -0.97
CA THR A 58 -1.47 -19.64 -1.97
C THR A 58 -2.40 -18.58 -1.38
N ALA A 59 -3.06 -18.88 -0.26
CA ALA A 59 -4.05 -17.98 0.32
C ALA A 59 -3.40 -16.68 0.82
N LEU A 60 -2.31 -16.77 1.59
CA LEU A 60 -1.61 -15.62 2.15
C LEU A 60 -0.92 -14.80 1.05
N ASN A 61 -0.34 -15.44 0.02
CA ASN A 61 0.22 -14.73 -1.13
C ASN A 61 -0.86 -14.02 -1.96
N THR A 62 -2.04 -14.62 -2.13
CA THR A 62 -3.17 -13.99 -2.83
C THR A 62 -3.64 -12.76 -2.06
N LEU A 63 -3.82 -12.87 -0.75
CA LEU A 63 -4.22 -11.74 0.10
C LEU A 63 -3.17 -10.62 0.08
N SER A 64 -1.88 -10.98 0.16
CA SER A 64 -0.77 -10.02 0.04
C SER A 64 -0.77 -9.31 -1.32
N SER A 65 -1.09 -10.04 -2.40
CA SER A 65 -1.17 -9.48 -3.76
C SER A 65 -2.34 -8.51 -3.92
N VAL A 66 -3.52 -8.84 -3.38
CA VAL A 66 -4.65 -7.89 -3.34
C VAL A 66 -4.27 -6.65 -2.53
N GLY A 67 -3.55 -6.83 -1.42
CA GLY A 67 -2.98 -5.76 -0.61
C GLY A 67 -2.05 -4.84 -1.40
N SER A 68 -1.16 -5.42 -2.19
CA SER A 68 -0.16 -4.67 -2.94
C SER A 68 -0.77 -3.87 -4.08
N PHE A 69 -1.81 -4.39 -4.74
CA PHE A 69 -2.61 -3.61 -5.70
C PHE A 69 -3.31 -2.42 -5.02
N LEU A 70 -3.95 -2.63 -3.86
CA LEU A 70 -4.57 -1.54 -3.11
C LEU A 70 -3.54 -0.48 -2.68
N LEU A 71 -2.37 -0.93 -2.21
CA LEU A 71 -1.26 -0.06 -1.82
C LEU A 71 -0.75 0.77 -3.01
N GLY A 72 -0.59 0.16 -4.19
CA GLY A 72 -0.22 0.88 -5.41
C GLY A 72 -1.27 1.92 -5.82
N LEU A 73 -2.55 1.54 -5.79
CA LEU A 73 -3.66 2.44 -6.12
C LEU A 73 -3.81 3.60 -5.13
N SER A 74 -3.40 3.44 -3.87
CA SER A 74 -3.46 4.51 -2.85
C SER A 74 -2.64 5.76 -3.20
N VAL A 75 -1.69 5.65 -4.14
CA VAL A 75 -0.87 6.79 -4.59
C VAL A 75 -1.61 7.67 -5.59
N LEU A 76 -2.61 7.15 -6.31
CA LEU A 76 -3.41 7.92 -7.28
C LEU A 76 -4.12 9.13 -6.66
N PRO A 77 -4.87 9.02 -5.54
CA PRO A 77 -5.50 10.18 -4.91
C PRO A 77 -4.46 11.20 -4.42
N PHE A 78 -3.25 10.77 -4.05
CA PHE A 78 -2.16 11.67 -3.68
C PHE A 78 -1.68 12.48 -4.89
N PHE A 79 -1.39 11.84 -6.02
CA PHE A 79 -0.98 12.56 -7.24
C PHE A 79 -2.07 13.50 -7.75
N TYR A 80 -3.33 13.08 -7.69
CA TYR A 80 -4.44 13.95 -8.03
C TYR A 80 -4.52 15.18 -7.10
N ASN A 81 -4.31 14.99 -5.79
CA ASN A 81 -4.28 16.09 -4.83
C ASN A 81 -3.16 17.07 -5.14
N VAL A 82 -1.96 16.56 -5.42
CA VAL A 82 -0.80 17.36 -5.83
C VAL A 82 -1.11 18.15 -7.11
N TRP A 83 -1.63 17.50 -8.16
CA TRP A 83 -1.96 18.18 -9.42
C TRP A 83 -3.03 19.28 -9.23
N LYS A 84 -4.06 19.02 -8.42
CA LYS A 84 -5.12 20.00 -8.11
C LYS A 84 -4.61 21.24 -7.36
N THR A 85 -3.55 21.09 -6.57
CA THR A 85 -3.07 22.11 -5.61
C THR A 85 -1.63 22.55 -5.84
N ALA A 86 -1.08 22.21 -7.01
CA ALA A 86 0.15 22.76 -7.55
C ALA A 86 -0.03 24.25 -7.95
#